data_AF-A0A1B9FX71-F1
#
_entry.id   AF-A0A1B9FX71-F1
#
_cell.length_a   1.000
_cell.length_b   1.000
_cell.length_c   1.000
_cell.angle_alpha   90.00
_cell.angle_beta   90.00
_cell.angle_gamma   90.00
#
_symmetry.space_group_name_H-M   'P 1'
#
loop_
_entity.id
_entity.type
_entity.pdbx_description
1 polymer ?
#
loop_
_entity_poly.entity_id
_entity_poly.type
_entity_poly.pdbx_seq_one_letter_code
_entity_poly.pdbx_strand_id
1 'polypeptide(L)'
;MTSTRPPTVILPSTPVHVQTYYCSHTRSNRSNITETVDRILGDNAGKPLPRLPERGDLLIPRATGYGGPKYWAIRLSGQLLQDDQDRILGAIRSGEEAGCKAYIKGTERTSGLSPHHLGIFFRASNIHSPWVTNDTVQPNRNPQVAAGRKQHMLELCLAIGDVADQRVQSRIRDLDPETWQAHRASTQRMKAALDQSKLDLRGVSAADSPNHPVGHVSEFFRFGHLATCSAVTQGQSEKMHLDSHDDRRLYTTLLVLGHRNQDWDHSQGQGDLLMPTLGYALPVYPGDVVLFQPGVIPHLVKALNPQDARKRVVITMFTCEPTTDYLNMAGVQIQDRRSKGQRSGAGECPRCGSTFKDLLEHIKKQHADDRFTAQEMGATGLCVCSCGKVTLNERGLKLHRKRHPELHAEEGDSV
;
A
#
# COMPACT_ATOMS: atom_id res chain seq x y z
N MET A 1 -3.57 -19.37 10.12
CA MET A 1 -3.31 -19.16 11.56
C MET A 1 -2.31 -18.03 11.71
N THR A 2 -2.67 -16.94 12.37
CA THR A 2 -1.71 -15.88 12.71
C THR A 2 -0.80 -16.39 13.83
N SER A 3 0.51 -16.30 13.66
CA SER A 3 1.48 -16.64 14.71
C SER A 3 1.16 -15.85 15.97
N THR A 4 0.90 -16.55 17.08
CA THR A 4 0.71 -15.94 18.41
C THR A 4 2.03 -15.56 19.08
N ARG A 5 3.17 -15.97 18.51
CA ARG A 5 4.48 -15.66 19.06
C ARG A 5 4.81 -14.18 18.83
N PRO A 6 5.33 -13.47 19.85
CA PRO A 6 5.82 -12.11 19.66
C PRO A 6 6.93 -12.10 18.60
N PRO A 7 7.03 -11.03 17.78
CA PRO A 7 8.13 -10.90 16.84
C PRO A 7 9.49 -10.90 17.53
N THR A 8 10.48 -11.55 16.92
CA THR A 8 11.87 -11.52 17.40
C THR A 8 12.50 -10.19 17.00
N VAL A 9 13.04 -9.46 17.97
CA VAL A 9 13.78 -8.23 17.72
C VAL A 9 15.26 -8.57 17.50
N ILE A 10 15.82 -8.13 16.37
CA ILE A 10 17.22 -8.36 16.00
C ILE A 10 17.90 -7.01 15.82
N LEU A 11 18.83 -6.69 16.71
CA LEU A 11 19.61 -5.45 16.60
C LEU A 11 20.58 -5.55 15.42
N PRO A 12 20.75 -4.49 14.60
CA PRO A 12 21.81 -4.43 13.59
C PRO A 12 23.19 -4.78 14.17
N SER A 13 24.01 -5.55 13.43
CA SER A 13 25.35 -5.95 13.89
C SER A 13 26.45 -4.94 13.54
N THR A 14 26.16 -3.99 12.65
CA THR A 14 27.07 -2.93 12.23
C THR A 14 26.96 -1.70 13.15
N PRO A 15 27.98 -0.83 13.21
CA PRO A 15 27.89 0.43 13.94
C PRO A 15 26.80 1.37 13.40
N VAL A 16 26.21 2.19 14.28
CA VAL A 16 25.10 3.12 13.93
C VAL A 16 25.47 4.06 12.77
N HIS A 17 26.72 4.53 12.70
CA HIS A 17 27.16 5.42 11.61
C HIS A 17 27.17 4.74 10.23
N VAL A 18 27.36 3.41 10.19
CA VAL A 18 27.26 2.61 8.95
C VAL A 18 25.81 2.46 8.53
N GLN A 19 24.94 2.12 9.48
CA GLN A 19 23.50 1.94 9.25
C GLN A 19 22.84 3.22 8.72
N THR A 20 23.23 4.37 9.28
CA THR A 20 22.62 5.68 9.00
C THR A 20 23.33 6.46 7.91
N TYR A 21 24.38 5.90 7.30
CA TYR A 21 25.20 6.59 6.28
C TYR A 21 24.33 7.22 5.19
N TYR A 22 23.43 6.46 4.58
CA TYR A 22 22.57 6.94 3.49
C TYR A 22 21.38 7.79 3.95
N CYS A 23 21.11 7.88 5.25
CA CYS A 23 20.18 8.90 5.75
C CYS A 23 20.74 10.32 5.56
N SER A 24 22.07 10.46 5.63
CA SER A 24 22.77 11.74 5.48
C SER A 24 23.33 11.96 4.07
N HIS A 25 23.41 10.89 3.26
CA HIS A 25 24.01 10.91 1.91
C HIS A 25 23.04 10.43 0.83
N THR A 26 21.81 10.95 0.84
CA THR A 26 20.72 10.50 -0.05
C THR A 26 20.99 10.70 -1.55
N ARG A 27 21.98 11.51 -1.91
CA ARG A 27 22.41 11.78 -3.31
C ARG A 27 23.67 11.03 -3.73
N SER A 28 24.14 10.06 -2.94
CA SER A 28 25.31 9.24 -3.29
C SER A 28 25.18 8.65 -4.71
N ASN A 29 26.27 8.70 -5.47
CA ASN A 29 26.28 8.24 -6.85
C ASN A 29 25.94 6.74 -6.93
N ARG A 30 24.84 6.41 -7.61
CA ARG A 30 24.34 5.04 -7.78
C ARG A 30 25.36 4.13 -8.46
N SER A 31 26.28 4.66 -9.28
CA SER A 31 27.28 3.85 -9.99
C SER A 31 28.35 3.24 -9.07
N ASN A 32 28.59 3.84 -7.89
CA ASN A 32 29.68 3.45 -6.99
C ASN A 32 29.13 2.95 -5.64
N ILE A 33 27.89 2.46 -5.62
CA ILE A 33 27.26 2.03 -4.37
C ILE A 33 28.02 0.88 -3.72
N THR A 34 28.49 -0.11 -4.51
CA THR A 34 29.29 -1.23 -3.98
C THR A 34 30.57 -0.74 -3.32
N GLU A 35 31.37 0.07 -4.03
CA GLU A 35 32.60 0.68 -3.48
C GLU A 35 32.32 1.48 -2.21
N THR A 36 31.20 2.21 -2.18
CA THR A 36 30.80 3.00 -1.00
C THR A 36 30.43 2.09 0.16
N VAL A 37 29.66 1.03 -0.08
CA VAL A 37 29.30 0.02 0.93
C VAL A 37 30.54 -0.68 1.47
N ASP A 38 31.44 -1.12 0.61
CA ASP A 38 32.70 -1.77 1.02
C ASP A 38 33.55 -0.83 1.86
N ARG A 39 33.69 0.43 1.43
CA ARG A 39 34.43 1.45 2.19
C ARG A 39 33.85 1.71 3.58
N ILE A 40 32.53 1.80 3.72
CA ILE A 40 31.91 2.05 5.04
C ILE A 40 31.92 0.80 5.93
N LEU A 41 31.99 -0.40 5.35
CA LEU A 41 32.13 -1.65 6.11
C LEU A 41 33.58 -1.93 6.53
N GLY A 42 34.56 -1.36 5.82
CA GLY A 42 35.98 -1.54 6.11
C GLY A 42 36.36 -3.02 6.09
N ASP A 43 37.00 -3.49 7.15
CA ASP A 43 37.42 -4.90 7.29
C ASP A 43 36.27 -5.91 7.30
N ASN A 44 35.01 -5.46 7.39
CA ASN A 44 33.84 -6.34 7.29
C ASN A 44 33.28 -6.44 5.87
N ALA A 45 33.82 -5.68 4.91
CA ALA A 45 33.46 -5.80 3.51
C ALA A 45 33.76 -7.23 3.00
N GLY A 46 32.83 -7.81 2.23
CA GLY A 46 32.97 -9.14 1.66
C GLY A 46 32.87 -10.33 2.63
N LYS A 47 32.78 -10.10 3.95
CA LYS A 47 32.53 -11.20 4.90
C LYS A 47 31.13 -11.80 4.68
N PRO A 48 30.96 -13.13 4.83
CA PRO A 48 29.64 -13.75 4.81
C PRO A 48 28.73 -13.10 5.84
N LEU A 49 27.56 -12.63 5.41
CA LEU A 49 26.58 -12.04 6.30
C LEU A 49 25.90 -13.15 7.11
N PRO A 50 25.79 -13.02 8.44
CA PRO A 50 24.98 -13.91 9.25
C PRO A 50 23.55 -13.98 8.72
N ARG A 51 23.08 -15.20 8.49
CA ARG A 51 21.72 -15.48 8.03
C ARG A 51 20.76 -15.44 9.22
N LEU A 52 19.71 -14.63 9.11
CA LEU A 52 18.69 -14.52 10.15
C LEU A 52 17.83 -15.81 10.21
N PRO A 53 17.07 -16.04 11.31
CA PRO A 53 16.21 -17.22 11.40
C PRO A 53 15.28 -17.35 10.19
N GLU A 54 15.12 -18.56 9.65
CA GLU A 54 14.37 -18.77 8.40
C GLU A 54 12.87 -18.45 8.53
N ARG A 55 12.30 -18.67 9.71
CA ARG A 55 10.86 -18.53 9.98
C ARG A 55 10.59 -17.59 11.15
N GLY A 56 9.36 -17.12 11.22
CA GLY A 56 8.87 -16.24 12.27
C GLY A 56 9.00 -14.76 11.93
N ASP A 57 8.25 -13.94 12.66
CA ASP A 57 8.24 -12.50 12.48
C ASP A 57 9.53 -11.90 13.07
N LEU A 58 10.19 -11.02 12.31
CA LEU A 58 11.43 -10.36 12.70
C LEU A 58 11.26 -8.85 12.63
N LEU A 59 11.85 -8.15 13.60
CA LEU A 59 11.92 -6.69 13.64
C LEU A 59 13.38 -6.26 13.76
N ILE A 60 13.86 -5.44 12.82
CA ILE A 60 15.19 -4.83 12.89
C ILE A 60 14.99 -3.34 13.24
N PRO A 61 15.14 -2.94 14.50
CA PRO A 61 14.84 -1.58 14.93
C PRO A 61 15.83 -0.58 14.33
N ARG A 62 15.32 0.61 14.07
CA ARG A 62 16.12 1.75 13.62
C ARG A 62 16.59 2.57 14.81
N ALA A 63 17.80 3.12 14.70
CA ALA A 63 18.30 4.07 15.69
C ALA A 63 17.39 5.31 15.75
N THR A 64 17.10 5.80 16.96
CA THR A 64 16.22 6.97 17.17
C THR A 64 16.79 8.25 16.56
N GLY A 65 15.92 9.23 16.28
CA GLY A 65 16.34 10.59 15.87
C GLY A 65 16.38 10.85 14.36
N TYR A 66 16.21 9.81 13.53
CA TYR A 66 16.07 9.98 12.08
C TYR A 66 14.59 9.76 11.72
N GLY A 67 13.89 10.79 11.26
CA GLY A 67 12.45 10.71 10.96
C GLY A 67 12.09 9.60 9.97
N GLY A 68 10.83 9.16 9.96
CA GLY A 68 10.32 8.07 9.12
C GLY A 68 10.02 6.81 9.93
N PRO A 69 10.09 5.62 9.31
CA PRO A 69 9.69 4.38 9.96
C PRO A 69 10.53 3.97 11.16
N LYS A 70 9.91 3.23 12.09
CA LYS A 70 10.50 2.80 13.37
C LYS A 70 11.53 1.67 13.21
N TYR A 71 11.42 0.89 12.15
CA TYR A 71 12.29 -0.26 11.87
C TYR A 71 13.03 -0.05 10.56
N TRP A 72 14.26 -0.55 10.47
CA TRP A 72 14.96 -0.64 9.19
C TRP A 72 14.32 -1.68 8.28
N ALA A 73 13.92 -2.80 8.88
CA ALA A 73 13.21 -3.87 8.21
C ALA A 73 12.28 -4.63 9.18
N ILE A 74 11.18 -5.13 8.64
CA ILE A 74 10.22 -6.03 9.26
C ILE A 74 10.05 -7.20 8.30
N ARG A 75 10.19 -8.44 8.79
CA ARG A 75 9.70 -9.62 8.07
C ARG A 75 8.51 -10.18 8.82
N LEU A 76 7.40 -10.37 8.13
CA LEU A 76 6.23 -11.05 8.64
C LEU A 76 6.10 -12.38 7.91
N SER A 77 6.34 -13.48 8.62
CA SER A 77 6.46 -14.78 7.97
C SER A 77 5.11 -15.43 7.73
N GLY A 78 4.89 -15.96 6.52
CA GLY A 78 3.67 -16.67 6.14
C GLY A 78 2.38 -15.84 6.28
N GLN A 79 2.45 -14.52 6.06
CA GLN A 79 1.27 -13.65 6.14
C GLN A 79 0.32 -13.81 4.96
N LEU A 80 0.83 -14.15 3.78
CA LEU A 80 0.02 -14.39 2.59
C LEU A 80 -0.38 -15.86 2.56
N LEU A 81 -1.68 -16.12 2.56
CA LEU A 81 -2.18 -17.48 2.40
C LEU A 81 -1.92 -17.98 0.96
N GLN A 82 -2.05 -19.29 0.74
CA GLN A 82 -1.88 -19.82 -0.61
C GLN A 82 -2.93 -19.23 -1.56
N ASP A 83 -4.18 -19.13 -1.12
CA ASP A 83 -5.27 -18.54 -1.91
C ASP A 83 -4.97 -17.07 -2.30
N ASP A 84 -4.38 -16.30 -1.37
CA ASP A 84 -3.96 -14.92 -1.65
C ASP A 84 -2.87 -14.86 -2.73
N GLN A 85 -1.88 -15.75 -2.62
CA GLN A 85 -0.78 -15.87 -3.58
C GLN A 85 -1.29 -16.33 -4.95
N ASP A 86 -2.13 -17.35 -4.99
CA ASP A 86 -2.70 -17.92 -6.21
C ASP A 86 -3.59 -16.91 -6.93
N ARG A 87 -4.33 -16.07 -6.19
CA ARG A 87 -5.11 -14.97 -6.75
C ARG A 87 -4.23 -13.96 -7.49
N ILE A 88 -3.13 -13.52 -6.88
CA ILE A 88 -2.18 -12.58 -7.52
C ILE A 88 -1.48 -13.25 -8.70
N LEU A 89 -0.95 -14.47 -8.52
CA LEU A 89 -0.26 -15.22 -9.57
C LEU A 89 -1.19 -15.52 -10.77
N GLY A 90 -2.46 -15.81 -10.51
CA GLY A 90 -3.48 -15.98 -11.54
C GLY A 90 -3.73 -14.70 -12.35
N ALA A 91 -3.82 -13.55 -11.69
CA ALA A 91 -3.97 -12.27 -12.37
C ALA A 91 -2.71 -11.89 -13.19
N ILE A 92 -1.51 -12.23 -12.71
CA ILE A 92 -0.26 -12.09 -13.50
C ILE A 92 -0.34 -12.93 -14.78
N ARG A 93 -0.62 -14.24 -14.66
CA ARG A 93 -0.73 -15.15 -15.82
C ARG A 93 -1.78 -14.69 -16.81
N SER A 94 -2.94 -14.24 -16.32
CA SER A 94 -4.00 -13.70 -17.19
C SER A 94 -3.53 -12.48 -17.99
N GLY A 95 -2.74 -11.58 -17.37
CA GLY A 95 -2.12 -10.46 -18.07
C GLY A 95 -1.11 -10.91 -19.14
N GLU A 96 -0.28 -11.91 -18.84
CA GLU A 96 0.67 -12.50 -19.79
C GLU A 96 -0.04 -13.15 -20.99
N GLU A 97 -1.10 -13.94 -20.74
CA GLU A 97 -1.94 -14.59 -21.76
C GLU A 97 -2.64 -13.55 -22.66
N ALA A 98 -3.06 -12.41 -22.10
CA ALA A 98 -3.58 -11.28 -22.87
C ALA A 98 -2.51 -10.51 -23.66
N GLY A 99 -1.23 -10.89 -23.51
CA GLY A 99 -0.08 -10.29 -24.17
C GLY A 99 0.31 -8.92 -23.60
N CYS A 100 0.02 -8.65 -22.33
CA CYS A 100 0.51 -7.45 -21.64
C CYS A 100 2.04 -7.38 -21.74
N LYS A 101 2.57 -6.16 -21.88
CA LYS A 101 4.01 -5.91 -22.03
C LYS A 101 4.51 -4.97 -20.97
N ALA A 102 5.74 -5.16 -20.54
CA ALA A 102 6.46 -4.17 -19.76
C ALA A 102 7.01 -3.07 -20.70
N TYR A 103 6.88 -1.82 -20.29
CA TYR A 103 7.22 -0.60 -21.02
C TYR A 103 8.33 0.20 -20.33
N ILE A 104 8.52 0.02 -19.01
CA ILE A 104 9.62 0.69 -18.32
C ILE A 104 10.93 -0.02 -18.66
N LYS A 105 11.76 0.68 -19.45
CA LYS A 105 13.14 0.26 -19.75
C LYS A 105 14.00 0.51 -18.51
N GLY A 106 14.46 -0.57 -17.88
CA GLY A 106 15.38 -0.56 -16.73
C GLY A 106 16.00 -1.93 -16.44
N THR A 107 15.96 -2.82 -17.43
CA THR A 107 16.15 -4.28 -17.30
C THR A 107 17.60 -4.71 -17.10
N GLU A 108 18.56 -3.80 -17.13
CA GLU A 108 19.97 -4.13 -16.88
C GLU A 108 20.23 -4.67 -15.46
N ARG A 109 19.23 -4.61 -14.57
CA ARG A 109 19.32 -5.04 -13.17
C ARG A 109 18.76 -6.43 -12.89
N THR A 110 17.98 -6.98 -13.81
CA THR A 110 17.28 -8.26 -13.61
C THR A 110 17.62 -9.22 -14.74
N SER A 111 18.14 -10.40 -14.41
CA SER A 111 18.41 -11.49 -15.37
C SER A 111 17.14 -12.19 -15.88
N GLY A 112 15.96 -11.60 -15.65
CA GLY A 112 14.65 -12.16 -15.94
C GLY A 112 13.76 -11.29 -16.83
N LEU A 113 12.45 -11.50 -16.71
CA LEU A 113 11.46 -10.70 -17.43
C LEU A 113 11.47 -9.26 -16.94
N SER A 114 11.19 -8.33 -17.86
CA SER A 114 11.06 -6.92 -17.54
C SER A 114 9.95 -6.70 -16.52
N PRO A 115 10.20 -5.99 -15.41
CA PRO A 115 9.19 -5.78 -14.39
C PRO A 115 8.06 -4.88 -14.89
N HIS A 116 6.82 -5.24 -14.56
CA HIS A 116 5.66 -4.39 -14.77
C HIS A 116 5.52 -3.41 -13.58
N HIS A 117 5.58 -2.11 -13.83
CA HIS A 117 5.37 -1.09 -12.80
C HIS A 117 3.95 -0.54 -12.88
N LEU A 118 3.06 -1.05 -12.05
CA LEU A 118 1.64 -0.73 -12.06
C LEU A 118 1.33 0.43 -11.12
N GLY A 119 0.48 1.36 -11.53
CA GLY A 119 -0.04 2.43 -10.68
C GLY A 119 0.44 3.82 -11.08
N ILE A 120 0.61 4.69 -10.08
CA ILE A 120 0.95 6.10 -10.26
C ILE A 120 2.40 6.35 -9.83
N PHE A 121 3.22 6.83 -10.77
CA PHE A 121 4.65 7.08 -10.58
C PHE A 121 5.06 8.43 -11.16
N PHE A 122 6.13 9.01 -10.61
CA PHE A 122 6.74 10.24 -11.10
C PHE A 122 8.00 9.91 -11.91
N ARG A 123 8.00 10.16 -13.22
CA ARG A 123 9.20 9.94 -14.05
C ARG A 123 10.14 11.13 -13.91
N ALA A 124 11.39 10.87 -13.53
CA ALA A 124 12.43 11.89 -13.38
C ALA A 124 12.60 12.80 -14.61
N SER A 125 12.29 12.32 -15.81
CA SER A 125 12.41 13.08 -17.06
C SER A 125 11.22 13.98 -17.40
N ASN A 126 10.14 13.99 -16.62
CA ASN A 126 8.97 14.81 -16.89
C ASN A 126 8.42 15.35 -15.57
N ILE A 127 8.80 16.59 -15.25
CA ILE A 127 8.76 17.17 -13.91
C ILE A 127 7.36 17.69 -13.53
N HIS A 128 6.38 17.62 -14.43
CA HIS A 128 5.15 18.39 -14.25
C HIS A 128 4.08 17.71 -13.39
N SER A 129 3.95 16.37 -13.42
CA SER A 129 2.97 15.66 -12.59
C SER A 129 3.19 14.14 -12.57
N PRO A 130 2.81 13.43 -11.47
CA PRO A 130 2.69 11.98 -11.47
C PRO A 130 1.63 11.51 -12.48
N TRP A 131 1.81 10.31 -13.04
CA TRP A 131 0.87 9.72 -14.00
C TRP A 131 0.68 8.23 -13.79
N VAL A 132 -0.38 7.69 -14.40
CA VAL A 132 -0.57 6.25 -14.55
C VAL A 132 0.44 5.67 -15.56
N THR A 133 1.17 4.63 -15.18
CA THR A 133 2.27 4.08 -16.00
C THR A 133 1.78 3.47 -17.31
N ASN A 134 2.69 3.33 -18.29
CA ASN A 134 2.41 2.58 -19.52
C ASN A 134 2.17 1.09 -19.24
N ASP A 135 2.76 0.53 -18.18
CA ASP A 135 2.51 -0.85 -17.77
C ASP A 135 1.08 -1.05 -17.29
N THR A 136 0.45 -0.01 -16.69
CA THR A 136 -0.96 -0.08 -16.35
C THR A 136 -1.86 0.13 -17.57
N VAL A 137 -1.61 1.16 -18.40
CA VAL A 137 -2.53 1.52 -19.50
C VAL A 137 -2.37 0.65 -20.75
N GLN A 138 -1.28 -0.10 -20.88
CA GLN A 138 -1.02 -1.08 -21.96
C GLN A 138 -1.33 -0.54 -23.38
N PRO A 139 -0.68 0.56 -23.82
CA PRO A 139 -1.03 1.22 -25.08
C PRO A 139 -0.86 0.27 -26.27
N ASN A 140 -1.80 0.30 -27.21
CA ASN A 140 -1.75 -0.48 -28.45
C ASN A 140 -2.39 0.30 -29.60
N ARG A 141 -1.96 0.03 -30.84
CA ARG A 141 -2.59 0.60 -32.04
C ARG A 141 -4.04 0.16 -32.19
N ASN A 142 -4.38 -1.06 -31.76
CA ASN A 142 -5.74 -1.55 -31.72
C ASN A 142 -6.37 -1.20 -30.34
N PRO A 143 -7.41 -0.34 -30.30
CA PRO A 143 -8.04 0.09 -29.05
C PRO A 143 -8.68 -1.04 -28.24
N GLN A 144 -9.21 -2.07 -28.89
CA GLN A 144 -9.82 -3.22 -28.21
C GLN A 144 -8.77 -4.05 -27.48
N VAL A 145 -7.62 -4.27 -28.12
CA VAL A 145 -6.47 -4.95 -27.51
C VAL A 145 -5.92 -4.13 -26.35
N ALA A 146 -5.81 -2.81 -26.50
CA ALA A 146 -5.39 -1.92 -25.41
C ALA A 146 -6.35 -1.98 -24.22
N ALA A 147 -7.66 -1.92 -24.47
CA ALA A 147 -8.69 -1.99 -23.43
C ALA A 147 -8.65 -3.32 -22.67
N GLY A 148 -8.58 -4.46 -23.37
CA GLY A 148 -8.50 -5.77 -22.74
C GLY A 148 -7.23 -5.92 -21.87
N ARG A 149 -6.06 -5.51 -22.38
CA ARG A 149 -4.82 -5.55 -21.61
C ARG A 149 -4.83 -4.62 -20.40
N LYS A 150 -5.36 -3.40 -20.56
CA LYS A 150 -5.55 -2.44 -19.46
C LYS A 150 -6.41 -3.06 -18.36
N GLN A 151 -7.52 -3.71 -18.73
CA GLN A 151 -8.40 -4.38 -17.78
C GLN A 151 -7.65 -5.43 -16.94
N HIS A 152 -6.89 -6.35 -17.57
CA HIS A 152 -6.12 -7.36 -16.84
C HIS A 152 -5.10 -6.73 -15.87
N MET A 153 -4.48 -5.61 -16.25
CA MET A 153 -3.54 -4.93 -15.35
C MET A 153 -4.22 -4.24 -14.18
N LEU A 154 -5.42 -3.70 -14.37
CA LEU A 154 -6.23 -3.15 -13.28
C LEU A 154 -6.75 -4.26 -12.35
N GLU A 155 -7.14 -5.42 -12.89
CA GLU A 155 -7.51 -6.59 -12.09
C GLU A 155 -6.33 -7.11 -11.25
N LEU A 156 -5.12 -7.11 -11.80
CA LEU A 156 -3.90 -7.40 -11.03
C LEU A 156 -3.67 -6.37 -9.90
N CYS A 157 -3.85 -5.08 -10.19
CA CYS A 157 -3.76 -4.05 -9.15
C CYS A 157 -4.76 -4.28 -8.00
N LEU A 158 -6.02 -4.65 -8.33
CA LEU A 158 -7.03 -4.98 -7.32
C LEU A 158 -6.67 -6.24 -6.53
N ALA A 159 -6.17 -7.29 -7.19
CA ALA A 159 -5.72 -8.51 -6.52
C ALA A 159 -4.61 -8.22 -5.49
N ILE A 160 -3.60 -7.42 -5.86
CA ILE A 160 -2.55 -6.98 -4.95
C ILE A 160 -3.14 -6.14 -3.82
N GLY A 161 -4.01 -5.18 -4.16
CA GLY A 161 -4.62 -4.26 -3.21
C GLY A 161 -5.44 -4.97 -2.13
N ASP A 162 -6.28 -5.93 -2.51
CA ASP A 162 -7.14 -6.66 -1.58
C ASP A 162 -6.35 -7.50 -0.58
N VAL A 163 -5.29 -8.16 -1.03
CA VAL A 163 -4.40 -8.96 -0.17
C VAL A 163 -3.66 -8.05 0.83
N ALA A 164 -3.18 -6.89 0.37
CA ALA A 164 -2.49 -5.92 1.22
C ALA A 164 -3.42 -5.23 2.23
N ASP A 165 -4.67 -4.93 1.85
CA ASP A 165 -5.65 -4.18 2.67
C ASP A 165 -6.10 -4.96 3.93
N GLN A 166 -5.90 -6.28 3.93
CA GLN A 166 -6.31 -7.16 5.02
C GLN A 166 -5.19 -7.32 6.06
N ARG A 167 -4.42 -8.40 5.94
CA ARG A 167 -3.48 -8.85 6.98
C ARG A 167 -2.31 -7.91 7.10
N VAL A 168 -1.76 -7.47 5.98
CA VAL A 168 -0.55 -6.64 5.95
C VAL A 168 -0.79 -5.30 6.64
N GLN A 169 -1.85 -4.60 6.26
CA GLN A 169 -2.27 -3.34 6.91
C GLN A 169 -2.46 -3.49 8.43
N SER A 170 -3.15 -4.53 8.88
CA SER A 170 -3.35 -4.76 10.32
C SER A 170 -2.02 -4.94 11.05
N ARG A 171 -1.09 -5.72 10.49
CA ARG A 171 0.21 -5.99 11.13
C ARG A 171 1.06 -4.72 11.25
N ILE A 172 1.08 -3.86 10.23
CA ILE A 172 1.84 -2.61 10.28
C ILE A 172 1.22 -1.65 11.29
N ARG A 173 -0.11 -1.54 11.32
CA ARG A 173 -0.82 -0.72 12.32
C ARG A 173 -0.43 -1.12 13.74
N ASP A 174 -0.31 -2.41 14.01
CA ASP A 174 0.00 -2.92 15.34
C ASP A 174 1.49 -2.75 15.70
N LEU A 175 2.41 -2.83 14.73
CA LEU A 175 3.85 -2.75 14.94
C LEU A 175 4.44 -1.33 14.89
N ASP A 176 3.91 -0.50 13.98
CA ASP A 176 4.37 0.85 13.64
C ASP A 176 3.16 1.73 13.22
N PRO A 177 2.30 2.11 14.18
CA PRO A 177 1.06 2.84 13.90
C PRO A 177 1.30 4.21 13.26
N GLU A 178 2.43 4.87 13.55
CA GLU A 178 2.77 6.18 12.98
C GLU A 178 3.06 6.07 11.47
N THR A 179 3.89 5.11 11.07
CA THR A 179 4.18 4.87 9.65
C THR A 179 2.96 4.35 8.90
N TRP A 180 2.15 3.51 9.55
CA TRP A 180 0.86 3.09 9.02
C TRP A 180 -0.06 4.30 8.72
N GLN A 181 -0.16 5.26 9.65
CA GLN A 181 -0.92 6.49 9.41
C GLN A 181 -0.33 7.32 8.27
N ALA A 182 0.99 7.44 8.19
CA ALA A 182 1.67 8.17 7.12
C ALA A 182 1.38 7.57 5.73
N HIS A 183 1.37 6.24 5.63
CA HIS A 183 0.95 5.50 4.43
C HIS A 183 -0.49 5.84 4.02
N ARG A 184 -1.44 5.75 4.97
CA ARG A 184 -2.84 6.08 4.69
C ARG A 184 -3.03 7.54 4.29
N ALA A 185 -2.33 8.47 4.95
CA ALA A 185 -2.36 9.88 4.61
C ALA A 185 -1.85 10.13 3.18
N SER A 186 -0.80 9.41 2.76
CA SER A 186 -0.31 9.45 1.37
C SER A 186 -1.40 9.01 0.38
N THR A 187 -2.03 7.86 0.60
CA THR A 187 -3.13 7.38 -0.28
C THR A 187 -4.34 8.32 -0.28
N GLN A 188 -4.67 8.94 0.85
CA GLN A 188 -5.76 9.92 0.93
C GLN A 188 -5.44 11.19 0.13
N ARG A 189 -4.21 11.69 0.19
CA ARG A 189 -3.76 12.81 -0.66
C ARG A 189 -3.82 12.44 -2.14
N MET A 190 -3.39 11.24 -2.51
CA MET A 190 -3.52 10.75 -3.89
C MET A 190 -4.98 10.74 -4.34
N LYS A 191 -5.90 10.21 -3.51
CA LYS A 191 -7.33 10.25 -3.82
C LYS A 191 -7.83 11.69 -4.01
N ALA A 192 -7.51 12.59 -3.08
CA ALA A 192 -7.94 13.99 -3.17
C ALA A 192 -7.34 14.70 -4.40
N ALA A 193 -6.11 14.37 -4.80
CA ALA A 193 -5.50 14.88 -6.03
C ALA A 193 -6.24 14.37 -7.28
N LEU A 194 -6.69 13.11 -7.29
CA LEU A 194 -7.53 12.56 -8.35
C LEU A 194 -8.90 13.25 -8.42
N ASP A 195 -9.55 13.45 -7.28
CA ASP A 195 -10.83 14.19 -7.18
C ASP A 195 -10.70 15.63 -7.74
N GLN A 196 -9.50 16.22 -7.64
CA GLN A 196 -9.18 17.57 -8.12
C GLN A 196 -8.56 17.58 -9.52
N SER A 197 -8.53 16.44 -10.23
CA SER A 197 -7.93 16.28 -11.56
C SER A 197 -6.45 16.74 -11.64
N LYS A 198 -5.70 16.59 -10.56
CA LYS A 198 -4.28 17.00 -10.45
C LYS A 198 -3.29 15.90 -10.86
N LEU A 199 -3.76 14.69 -11.16
CA LEU A 199 -2.95 13.57 -11.63
C LEU A 199 -3.43 13.16 -13.02
N ASP A 200 -2.49 12.80 -13.90
CA ASP A 200 -2.82 12.31 -15.23
C ASP A 200 -3.22 10.82 -15.16
N LEU A 201 -4.52 10.58 -15.34
CA LEU A 201 -5.11 9.24 -15.35
C LEU A 201 -4.92 8.48 -16.65
N ARG A 202 -4.52 9.16 -17.74
CA ARG A 202 -4.26 8.55 -19.05
C ARG A 202 -5.37 7.63 -19.54
N GLY A 203 -6.62 8.05 -19.31
CA GLY A 203 -7.81 7.32 -19.74
C GLY A 203 -8.20 6.12 -18.86
N VAL A 204 -7.60 5.97 -17.67
CA VAL A 204 -8.13 5.03 -16.67
C VAL A 204 -9.37 5.63 -16.01
N SER A 205 -10.42 4.81 -15.91
CA SER A 205 -11.69 5.14 -15.28
C SER A 205 -12.15 4.01 -14.36
N ALA A 206 -13.06 4.30 -13.42
CA ALA A 206 -13.66 3.28 -12.55
C ALA A 206 -14.43 2.19 -13.34
N ALA A 207 -14.90 2.51 -14.56
CA ALA A 207 -15.62 1.57 -15.42
C ALA A 207 -14.71 0.55 -16.12
N ASP A 208 -13.39 0.69 -16.04
CA ASP A 208 -12.43 -0.21 -16.70
C ASP A 208 -12.30 -1.60 -16.02
N SER A 209 -13.06 -1.86 -14.95
CA SER A 209 -13.15 -3.18 -14.31
C SER A 209 -14.62 -3.64 -14.21
N PRO A 210 -15.22 -4.13 -15.30
CA PRO A 210 -16.63 -4.53 -15.30
C PRO A 210 -16.93 -5.68 -14.34
N ASN A 211 -15.93 -6.53 -14.08
CA ASN A 211 -16.05 -7.69 -13.19
C ASN A 211 -15.92 -7.34 -11.70
N HIS A 212 -15.40 -6.16 -11.37
CA HIS A 212 -15.17 -5.72 -10.00
C HIS A 212 -15.63 -4.26 -9.86
N PRO A 213 -16.83 -4.01 -9.32
CA PRO A 213 -17.36 -2.65 -9.23
C PRO A 213 -16.47 -1.79 -8.34
N VAL A 214 -15.75 -0.86 -8.98
CA VAL A 214 -14.87 0.11 -8.32
C VAL A 214 -15.63 1.41 -8.13
N GLY A 215 -15.70 1.88 -6.88
CA GLY A 215 -16.42 3.12 -6.55
C GLY A 215 -15.66 4.38 -6.96
N HIS A 216 -14.33 4.29 -7.00
CA HIS A 216 -13.45 5.40 -7.32
C HIS A 216 -12.12 4.93 -7.92
N VAL A 217 -11.61 5.63 -8.94
CA VAL A 217 -10.38 5.23 -9.68
C VAL A 217 -9.14 5.04 -8.79
N SER A 218 -9.07 5.73 -7.64
CA SER A 218 -7.98 5.53 -6.67
C SER A 218 -7.92 4.13 -6.06
N GLU A 219 -9.01 3.36 -6.11
CA GLU A 219 -9.07 2.00 -5.56
C GLU A 219 -8.15 1.05 -6.33
N PHE A 220 -7.89 1.30 -7.61
CA PHE A 220 -6.88 0.56 -8.38
C PHE A 220 -5.46 0.80 -7.84
N PHE A 221 -5.17 1.98 -7.30
CA PHE A 221 -3.79 2.40 -7.05
C PHE A 221 -3.42 2.51 -5.57
N ARG A 222 -4.33 2.10 -4.67
CA ARG A 222 -4.09 2.19 -3.22
C ARG A 222 -3.16 1.11 -2.71
N PHE A 223 -3.10 -0.06 -3.36
CA PHE A 223 -2.29 -1.22 -2.93
C PHE A 223 -2.41 -1.49 -1.42
N GLY A 224 -3.65 -1.65 -0.95
CA GLY A 224 -3.96 -1.78 0.47
C GLY A 224 -3.57 -0.56 1.31
N HIS A 225 -3.61 0.65 0.75
CA HIS A 225 -3.15 1.89 1.39
C HIS A 225 -1.67 1.91 1.81
N LEU A 226 -0.80 1.14 1.15
CA LEU A 226 0.64 1.08 1.44
C LEU A 226 1.52 1.67 0.34
N ALA A 227 0.95 1.97 -0.82
CA ALA A 227 1.74 2.43 -1.95
C ALA A 227 0.88 3.21 -2.95
N THR A 228 1.55 3.87 -3.88
CA THR A 228 0.92 4.45 -5.09
C THR A 228 1.33 3.70 -6.35
N CYS A 229 2.38 2.87 -6.28
CA CYS A 229 2.93 2.09 -7.38
C CYS A 229 3.32 0.69 -6.88
N SER A 230 3.37 -0.27 -7.80
CA SER A 230 3.80 -1.64 -7.54
C SER A 230 4.62 -2.19 -8.70
N ALA A 231 5.81 -2.72 -8.43
CA ALA A 231 6.60 -3.44 -9.42
C ALA A 231 6.42 -4.96 -9.27
N VAL A 232 5.98 -5.63 -10.33
CA VAL A 232 5.89 -7.09 -10.41
C VAL A 232 7.17 -7.59 -11.06
N THR A 233 7.96 -8.36 -10.32
CA THR A 233 9.24 -8.90 -10.82
C THR A 233 9.25 -10.42 -10.71
N GLN A 234 9.71 -11.07 -11.78
CA GLN A 234 10.00 -12.51 -11.78
C GLN A 234 11.51 -12.71 -11.85
N GLY A 235 12.04 -13.51 -10.93
CA GLY A 235 13.47 -13.76 -10.74
C GLY A 235 14.10 -12.84 -9.71
N GLN A 236 15.20 -12.19 -10.10
CA GLN A 236 16.12 -11.55 -9.15
C GLN A 236 16.66 -10.19 -9.60
N SER A 237 17.00 -9.38 -8.60
CA SER A 237 17.79 -8.15 -8.73
C SER A 237 19.20 -8.44 -8.22
N GLU A 238 20.19 -8.46 -9.13
CA GLU A 238 21.51 -9.05 -8.83
C GLU A 238 22.53 -8.06 -8.29
N LYS A 239 22.29 -6.76 -8.46
CA LYS A 239 23.28 -5.73 -8.13
C LYS A 239 22.92 -5.00 -6.85
N MET A 240 23.93 -4.67 -6.05
CA MET A 240 23.79 -3.76 -4.93
C MET A 240 23.16 -2.45 -5.40
N HIS A 241 22.08 -2.00 -4.77
CA HIS A 241 21.42 -0.75 -5.14
C HIS A 241 20.67 -0.11 -3.97
N LEU A 242 20.20 1.12 -4.23
CA LEU A 242 19.22 1.84 -3.45
C LEU A 242 18.07 2.20 -4.38
N ASP A 243 16.85 2.11 -3.87
CA ASP A 243 15.68 2.67 -4.53
C ASP A 243 15.54 4.12 -4.09
N SER A 244 16.50 4.95 -4.50
CA SER A 244 16.64 6.32 -3.97
C SER A 244 15.53 7.29 -4.43
N HIS A 245 14.51 6.80 -5.13
CA HIS A 245 13.28 7.55 -5.40
C HIS A 245 12.13 7.14 -4.49
N ASP A 246 12.26 6.07 -3.71
CA ASP A 246 11.26 5.65 -2.75
C ASP A 246 11.20 6.65 -1.60
N ASP A 247 9.99 6.93 -1.13
CA ASP A 247 9.76 7.84 -0.04
C ASP A 247 10.30 7.26 1.28
N ARG A 248 11.45 7.79 1.71
CA ARG A 248 12.12 7.40 2.97
C ARG A 248 11.27 7.58 4.22
N ARG A 249 10.15 8.32 4.16
CA ARG A 249 9.20 8.48 5.26
C ARG A 249 8.28 7.26 5.42
N LEU A 250 8.28 6.36 4.43
CA LEU A 250 7.40 5.21 4.33
C LEU A 250 8.21 3.92 4.19
N TYR A 251 7.55 2.79 4.39
CA TYR A 251 8.10 1.48 4.03
C TYR A 251 7.82 1.17 2.56
N THR A 252 8.79 0.56 1.88
CA THR A 252 8.52 -0.26 0.69
C THR A 252 8.15 -1.66 1.16
N THR A 253 7.11 -2.24 0.57
CA THR A 253 6.54 -3.53 0.98
C THR A 253 6.75 -4.57 -0.12
N LEU A 254 7.40 -5.68 0.22
CA LEU A 254 7.56 -6.84 -0.64
C LEU A 254 6.50 -7.89 -0.29
N LEU A 255 5.77 -8.38 -1.30
CA LEU A 255 4.97 -9.59 -1.22
C LEU A 255 5.73 -10.69 -1.96
N VAL A 256 6.13 -11.73 -1.23
CA VAL A 256 6.92 -12.83 -1.78
C VAL A 256 5.97 -13.94 -2.17
N LEU A 257 5.87 -14.24 -3.46
CA LEU A 257 4.90 -15.16 -4.02
C LEU A 257 5.55 -16.44 -4.53
N GLY A 258 4.84 -17.55 -4.37
CA GLY A 258 5.19 -18.83 -4.95
C GLY A 258 4.06 -19.84 -4.71
N HIS A 259 4.22 -21.04 -5.25
CA HIS A 259 3.31 -22.15 -4.94
C HIS A 259 3.93 -23.03 -3.87
N ARG A 260 3.09 -23.54 -2.95
CA ARG A 260 3.49 -24.62 -2.03
C ARG A 260 4.13 -25.75 -2.82
N ASN A 261 5.34 -26.14 -2.42
CA ASN A 261 6.14 -27.22 -3.01
C ASN A 261 6.68 -26.95 -4.42
N GLN A 262 6.59 -25.72 -4.93
CA GLN A 262 7.24 -25.29 -6.18
C GLN A 262 8.12 -24.06 -5.96
N ASP A 263 8.63 -23.93 -4.74
CA ASP A 263 9.55 -22.88 -4.34
C ASP A 263 10.90 -23.01 -5.08
N TRP A 264 11.71 -21.96 -5.03
CA TRP A 264 13.11 -22.06 -5.45
C TRP A 264 13.95 -22.76 -4.37
N ASP A 265 15.14 -23.21 -4.75
CA ASP A 265 16.09 -23.74 -3.78
C ASP A 265 16.54 -22.63 -2.82
N HIS A 266 16.34 -22.82 -1.51
CA HIS A 266 16.80 -21.90 -0.46
C HIS A 266 18.15 -22.32 0.13
N SER A 267 18.73 -23.43 -0.36
CA SER A 267 20.05 -23.88 0.08
C SER A 267 21.08 -22.79 -0.15
N GLN A 268 22.02 -22.67 0.78
CA GLN A 268 23.05 -21.64 0.74
C GLN A 268 22.50 -20.20 0.74
N GLY A 269 21.23 -19.96 1.11
CA GLY A 269 20.64 -18.62 1.21
C GLY A 269 20.27 -17.99 -0.15
N GLN A 270 20.06 -18.81 -1.18
CA GLN A 270 19.59 -18.32 -2.47
C GLN A 270 18.25 -17.57 -2.34
N GLY A 271 18.15 -16.41 -2.99
CA GLY A 271 16.98 -15.54 -2.90
C GLY A 271 16.88 -14.71 -1.61
N ASP A 272 17.80 -14.89 -0.65
CA ASP A 272 17.87 -14.07 0.57
C ASP A 272 18.09 -12.60 0.19
N LEU A 273 17.46 -11.69 0.93
CA LEU A 273 17.69 -10.25 0.82
C LEU A 273 18.91 -9.87 1.66
N LEU A 274 20.01 -9.52 1.00
CA LEU A 274 21.24 -9.12 1.67
C LEU A 274 21.18 -7.62 2.02
N MET A 275 21.41 -7.30 3.30
CA MET A 275 21.42 -5.94 3.83
C MET A 275 22.73 -5.69 4.57
N PRO A 276 23.85 -5.51 3.84
CA PRO A 276 25.18 -5.52 4.43
C PRO A 276 25.41 -4.37 5.42
N THR A 277 24.77 -3.21 5.24
CA THR A 277 24.88 -2.09 6.19
C THR A 277 24.13 -2.34 7.50
N LEU A 278 23.27 -3.36 7.57
CA LEU A 278 22.69 -3.89 8.81
C LEU A 278 23.45 -5.14 9.31
N GLY A 279 24.32 -5.69 8.46
CA GLY A 279 25.17 -6.84 8.71
C GLY A 279 24.43 -8.18 8.72
N TYR A 280 23.39 -8.33 7.90
CA TYR A 280 22.57 -9.54 7.85
C TYR A 280 22.12 -9.94 6.44
N ALA A 281 21.91 -11.24 6.26
CA ALA A 281 21.11 -11.81 5.18
C ALA A 281 19.73 -12.17 5.75
N LEU A 282 18.66 -11.64 5.14
CA LEU A 282 17.28 -11.91 5.53
C LEU A 282 16.68 -12.98 4.60
N PRO A 283 16.42 -14.20 5.12
CA PRO A 283 15.68 -15.20 4.34
C PRO A 283 14.26 -14.75 4.09
N VAL A 284 13.83 -14.93 2.84
CA VAL A 284 12.49 -14.61 2.36
C VAL A 284 11.90 -15.80 1.64
N TYR A 285 10.70 -16.22 2.04
CA TYR A 285 10.01 -17.38 1.49
C TYR A 285 8.66 -16.97 0.89
N PRO A 286 8.10 -17.76 -0.05
CA PRO A 286 6.70 -17.61 -0.47
C PRO A 286 5.76 -17.52 0.72
N GLY A 287 4.89 -16.51 0.69
CA GLY A 287 3.98 -16.18 1.77
C GLY A 287 4.50 -15.11 2.73
N ASP A 288 5.80 -14.80 2.71
CA ASP A 288 6.35 -13.74 3.56
C ASP A 288 5.99 -12.34 3.01
N VAL A 289 5.90 -11.40 3.95
CA VAL A 289 5.82 -9.97 3.66
C VAL A 289 7.01 -9.28 4.30
N VAL A 290 7.73 -8.48 3.52
CA VAL A 290 8.88 -7.70 4.01
C VAL A 290 8.58 -6.22 3.89
N LEU A 291 8.78 -5.46 4.96
CA LEU A 291 8.72 -4.01 4.94
C LEU A 291 10.10 -3.46 5.27
N PHE A 292 10.65 -2.59 4.45
CA PHE A 292 11.96 -2.00 4.71
C PHE A 292 12.12 -0.66 3.98
N GLN A 293 13.26 0.00 4.19
CA GLN A 293 13.55 1.30 3.59
C GLN A 293 14.64 1.20 2.49
N PRO A 294 14.30 0.77 1.27
CA PRO A 294 15.28 0.54 0.20
C PRO A 294 15.96 1.83 -0.29
N GLY A 295 15.37 3.00 -0.01
CA GLY A 295 15.97 4.30 -0.32
C GLY A 295 17.16 4.67 0.57
N VAL A 296 17.36 4.00 1.71
CA VAL A 296 18.47 4.26 2.65
C VAL A 296 19.20 3.00 3.11
N ILE A 297 18.70 1.80 2.82
CA ILE A 297 19.38 0.53 3.09
C ILE A 297 19.86 -0.07 1.76
N PRO A 298 21.18 -0.04 1.49
CA PRO A 298 21.75 -0.77 0.37
C PRO A 298 21.41 -2.24 0.46
N HIS A 299 20.94 -2.80 -0.64
CA HIS A 299 20.51 -4.18 -0.66
C HIS A 299 20.71 -4.83 -2.02
N LEU A 300 20.72 -6.17 -2.02
CA LEU A 300 20.65 -7.00 -3.21
C LEU A 300 19.99 -8.34 -2.87
N VAL A 301 19.51 -9.05 -3.87
CA VAL A 301 18.99 -10.42 -3.68
C VAL A 301 20.09 -11.40 -4.07
N LYS A 302 20.38 -12.36 -3.18
CA LYS A 302 21.37 -13.41 -3.50
C LYS A 302 20.88 -14.22 -4.70
N ALA A 303 21.79 -14.47 -5.63
CA ALA A 303 21.45 -15.13 -6.88
C ALA A 303 20.83 -16.51 -6.68
N LEU A 304 19.80 -16.81 -7.46
CA LEU A 304 19.14 -18.09 -7.63
C LEU A 304 19.91 -18.94 -8.65
N ASN A 305 19.76 -20.25 -8.51
CA ASN A 305 20.13 -21.18 -9.56
C ASN A 305 19.36 -20.86 -10.86
N PRO A 306 19.98 -21.05 -12.05
CA PRO A 306 19.33 -20.78 -13.34
C PRO A 306 17.97 -21.48 -13.52
N GLN A 307 17.82 -22.71 -13.04
CA GLN A 307 16.56 -23.46 -13.12
C GLN A 307 15.43 -22.87 -12.24
N ASP A 308 15.79 -22.06 -11.25
CA ASP A 308 14.86 -21.45 -10.30
C ASP A 308 14.57 -19.99 -10.59
N ALA A 309 15.29 -19.38 -11.55
CA ALA A 309 15.18 -17.96 -11.88
C ALA A 309 13.75 -17.50 -12.25
N ARG A 310 12.87 -18.43 -12.66
CA ARG A 310 11.46 -18.13 -12.97
C ARG A 310 10.48 -18.49 -11.86
N LYS A 311 10.91 -19.16 -10.80
CA LYS A 311 10.01 -19.60 -9.72
C LYS A 311 9.69 -18.49 -8.73
N ARG A 312 10.64 -17.56 -8.54
CA ARG A 312 10.50 -16.44 -7.62
C ARG A 312 9.70 -15.30 -8.25
N VAL A 313 8.57 -14.96 -7.66
CA VAL A 313 7.81 -13.75 -8.02
C VAL A 313 7.74 -12.84 -6.80
N VAL A 314 8.07 -11.56 -6.98
CA VAL A 314 7.99 -10.56 -5.92
C VAL A 314 7.22 -9.36 -6.41
N ILE A 315 6.23 -8.96 -5.60
CA ILE A 315 5.53 -7.69 -5.76
C ILE A 315 6.19 -6.67 -4.84
N THR A 316 6.73 -5.60 -5.40
CA THR A 316 7.35 -4.50 -4.65
C THR A 316 6.41 -3.31 -4.69
N MET A 317 5.72 -3.02 -3.58
CA MET A 317 4.81 -1.88 -3.45
C MET A 317 5.54 -0.70 -2.82
N PHE A 318 5.55 0.44 -3.51
CA PHE A 318 6.29 1.63 -3.08
C PHE A 318 5.54 2.92 -3.41
N THR A 319 5.88 3.98 -2.69
CA THR A 319 5.50 5.36 -3.02
C THR A 319 6.77 6.14 -3.28
N CYS A 320 6.83 6.89 -4.36
CA CYS A 320 8.02 7.70 -4.65
C CYS A 320 8.02 9.02 -3.90
N GLU A 321 9.18 9.43 -3.39
CA GLU A 321 9.37 10.72 -2.71
C GLU A 321 8.88 11.89 -3.59
N PRO A 322 9.21 11.98 -4.91
CA PRO A 322 8.68 13.04 -5.77
C PRO A 322 7.14 13.00 -5.91
N THR A 323 6.52 11.82 -5.89
CA THR A 323 5.06 11.70 -5.90
C THR A 323 4.48 12.28 -4.63
N THR A 324 5.00 11.90 -3.47
CA THR A 324 4.54 12.45 -2.19
C THR A 324 4.77 13.95 -2.11
N ASP A 325 5.92 14.44 -2.57
CA ASP A 325 6.26 15.86 -2.54
C ASP A 325 5.35 16.65 -3.48
N TYR A 326 5.05 16.13 -4.68
CA TYR A 326 4.03 16.71 -5.56
C TYR A 326 2.67 16.80 -4.87
N LEU A 327 2.22 15.71 -4.22
CA LEU A 327 0.94 15.69 -3.50
C LEU A 327 0.90 16.70 -2.35
N ASN A 328 2.04 16.97 -1.70
CA ASN A 328 2.16 18.01 -0.67
C ASN A 328 2.13 19.42 -1.27
N MET A 329 2.92 19.66 -2.34
CA MET A 329 3.06 20.97 -2.96
C MET A 329 1.83 21.42 -3.72
N ALA A 330 1.11 20.48 -4.35
CA ALA A 330 -0.05 20.79 -5.16
C ALA A 330 -1.22 21.38 -4.36
N GLY A 331 -1.03 21.70 -3.07
CA GLY A 331 -2.05 22.30 -2.22
C GLY A 331 -3.29 21.43 -2.20
N VAL A 332 -3.12 20.10 -2.31
CA VAL A 332 -4.18 19.14 -2.14
C VAL A 332 -4.58 19.27 -0.69
N GLN A 333 -5.49 20.21 -0.42
CA GLN A 333 -6.24 20.18 0.80
C GLN A 333 -6.91 18.81 0.75
N ILE A 334 -6.39 17.90 1.56
CA ILE A 334 -7.23 16.86 2.10
C ILE A 334 -8.36 17.70 2.66
N GLN A 335 -9.51 17.71 1.97
CA GLN A 335 -10.74 18.15 2.59
C GLN A 335 -10.88 17.15 3.71
N ASP A 336 -10.24 17.46 4.83
CA ASP A 336 -10.36 16.76 6.07
C ASP A 336 -11.86 16.87 6.24
N ARG A 337 -12.63 15.83 5.96
CA ARG A 337 -14.09 15.90 6.15
C ARG A 337 -14.41 16.08 7.64
N ARG A 338 -13.37 16.13 8.49
CA ARG A 338 -13.32 16.69 9.85
C ARG A 338 -13.24 18.21 9.92
N SER A 339 -13.16 18.95 8.83
CA SER A 339 -13.51 20.37 8.75
C SER A 339 -15.01 20.47 9.01
N LYS A 340 -15.39 20.34 10.29
CA LYS A 340 -16.76 20.46 10.80
C LYS A 340 -17.73 19.68 9.92
N GLY A 341 -17.70 18.34 10.00
CA GLY A 341 -18.66 17.50 9.28
C GLY A 341 -20.02 18.16 9.34
N GLN A 342 -20.62 18.44 8.16
CA GLN A 342 -21.81 19.29 7.98
C GLN A 342 -22.60 19.34 9.28
N ARG A 343 -22.38 20.39 10.07
CA ARG A 343 -23.11 20.53 11.31
C ARG A 343 -24.56 20.55 10.90
N SER A 344 -25.41 19.94 11.70
CA SER A 344 -26.86 19.92 11.44
C SER A 344 -27.50 21.31 11.30
N GLY A 345 -26.72 22.38 11.48
CA GLY A 345 -27.19 23.74 11.59
C GLY A 345 -27.62 23.99 13.03
N ALA A 346 -27.94 25.26 13.31
CA ALA A 346 -28.65 25.57 14.53
C ALA A 346 -30.10 25.10 14.39
N GLY A 347 -30.67 24.50 15.43
CA GLY A 347 -32.05 24.04 15.43
C GLY A 347 -32.59 23.84 16.84
N GLU A 348 -33.91 23.95 16.99
CA GLU A 348 -34.58 23.71 18.26
C GLU A 348 -34.80 22.22 18.50
N CYS A 349 -34.47 21.74 19.70
CA CYS A 349 -34.72 20.35 20.08
C CYS A 349 -36.19 20.18 20.51
N PRO A 350 -36.99 19.30 19.87
CA PRO A 350 -38.39 19.06 20.23
C PRO A 350 -38.59 18.54 21.67
N ARG A 351 -37.54 17.98 22.29
CA ARG A 351 -37.59 17.46 23.66
C ARG A 351 -37.20 18.51 24.71
N CYS A 352 -36.28 19.42 24.38
CA CYS A 352 -35.81 20.45 25.31
C CYS A 352 -36.48 21.82 25.12
N GLY A 353 -37.10 22.10 23.97
CA GLY A 353 -37.60 23.43 23.61
C GLY A 353 -36.50 24.50 23.52
N SER A 354 -35.25 24.10 23.31
CA SER A 354 -34.08 24.99 23.28
C SER A 354 -33.34 24.88 21.95
N THR A 355 -32.80 26.00 21.45
CA THR A 355 -32.00 26.04 20.22
C THR A 355 -30.54 25.67 20.47
N PHE A 356 -30.03 24.71 19.70
CA PHE A 356 -28.65 24.25 19.78
C PHE A 356 -27.92 24.52 18.47
N LYS A 357 -26.64 24.91 18.55
CA LYS A 357 -25.79 25.19 17.37
C LYS A 357 -25.48 23.96 16.51
N ASP A 358 -25.56 22.76 17.10
CA ASP A 358 -25.48 21.48 16.41
C ASP A 358 -26.52 20.54 17.02
N LEU A 359 -27.75 20.66 16.51
CA LEU A 359 -28.90 19.95 17.03
C LEU A 359 -28.71 18.42 17.00
N LEU A 360 -28.14 17.87 15.92
CA LEU A 360 -27.88 16.43 15.80
C LEU A 360 -26.86 15.93 16.85
N GLU A 361 -25.82 16.71 17.13
CA GLU A 361 -24.86 16.36 18.19
C GLU A 361 -25.54 16.39 19.57
N HIS A 362 -26.37 17.40 19.82
CA HIS A 362 -27.16 17.49 21.05
C HIS A 362 -28.08 16.26 21.22
N ILE A 363 -28.87 15.91 20.20
CA ILE A 363 -29.76 14.74 20.22
C ILE A 363 -28.97 13.46 20.51
N LYS A 364 -27.83 13.26 19.85
CA LYS A 364 -27.00 12.07 20.08
C LYS A 364 -26.46 11.96 21.50
N LYS A 365 -26.26 13.09 22.20
CA LYS A 365 -25.68 13.13 23.55
C LYS A 365 -26.74 13.09 24.65
N GLN A 366 -27.82 13.85 24.49
CA GLN A 366 -28.84 14.04 25.52
C GLN A 366 -30.09 13.19 25.31
N HIS A 367 -30.31 12.71 24.08
CA HIS A 367 -31.51 12.00 23.64
C HIS A 367 -31.11 10.74 22.84
N ALA A 368 -30.07 10.03 23.31
CA ALA A 368 -29.52 8.87 22.59
C ALA A 368 -30.54 7.74 22.44
N ASP A 369 -31.40 7.58 23.45
CA ASP A 369 -32.42 6.53 23.58
C ASP A 369 -33.83 7.00 23.19
N ASP A 370 -34.02 8.30 22.95
CA ASP A 370 -35.30 8.84 22.54
C ASP A 370 -35.59 8.52 21.07
N ARG A 371 -36.87 8.30 20.78
CA ARG A 371 -37.37 8.18 19.40
C ARG A 371 -37.93 9.52 18.96
N PHE A 372 -37.56 9.91 17.74
CA PHE A 372 -38.08 11.09 17.06
C PHE A 372 -38.94 10.67 15.88
N THR A 373 -39.89 11.50 15.50
CA THR A 373 -40.71 11.32 14.29
C THR A 373 -40.24 12.26 13.18
N ALA A 374 -40.58 11.93 11.93
CA ALA A 374 -40.29 12.80 10.80
C ALA A 374 -40.97 14.18 10.93
N GLN A 375 -42.16 14.22 11.55
CA GLN A 375 -42.90 15.46 11.81
C GLN A 375 -42.17 16.36 12.82
N GLU A 376 -41.68 15.79 13.94
CA GLU A 376 -40.92 16.53 14.96
C GLU A 376 -39.64 17.16 14.40
N MET A 377 -39.03 16.55 13.37
CA MET A 377 -37.78 17.02 12.77
C MET A 377 -37.95 17.78 11.47
N GLY A 378 -39.17 17.92 10.94
CA GLY A 378 -39.42 18.46 9.60
C GLY A 378 -38.83 19.86 9.39
N ALA A 379 -38.81 20.70 10.43
CA ALA A 379 -38.27 22.06 10.37
C ALA A 379 -36.74 22.14 10.49
N THR A 380 -36.06 21.05 10.85
CA THR A 380 -34.62 21.05 11.19
C THR A 380 -33.72 20.68 10.01
N GLY A 381 -34.29 20.14 8.93
CA GLY A 381 -33.54 19.58 7.81
C GLY A 381 -32.84 18.25 8.11
N LEU A 382 -33.07 17.66 9.29
CA LEU A 382 -32.59 16.32 9.65
C LEU A 382 -33.54 15.23 9.15
N CYS A 383 -32.98 14.07 8.81
CA CYS A 383 -33.74 12.90 8.37
C CYS A 383 -33.97 11.94 9.54
N VAL A 384 -35.16 11.40 9.67
CA VAL A 384 -35.54 10.48 10.75
C VAL A 384 -35.88 9.12 10.17
N CYS A 385 -35.34 8.06 10.77
CA CYS A 385 -35.67 6.69 10.41
C CYS A 385 -36.97 6.24 11.07
N SER A 386 -37.64 5.24 10.51
CA SER A 386 -38.85 4.67 11.08
C SER A 386 -38.65 4.09 12.48
N CYS A 387 -37.44 3.64 12.81
CA CYS A 387 -37.07 3.24 14.17
C CYS A 387 -36.90 4.42 15.16
N GLY A 388 -37.03 5.66 14.69
CA GLY A 388 -36.88 6.90 15.46
C GLY A 388 -35.47 7.52 15.44
N LYS A 389 -34.49 6.89 14.76
CA LYS A 389 -33.10 7.37 14.72
C LYS A 389 -32.95 8.59 13.82
N VAL A 390 -32.36 9.66 14.35
CA VAL A 390 -32.08 10.90 13.61
C VAL A 390 -30.72 10.85 12.92
N THR A 391 -30.67 11.27 11.66
CA THR A 391 -29.47 11.34 10.82
C THR A 391 -29.40 12.69 10.09
N LEU A 392 -28.21 13.05 9.63
CA LEU A 392 -27.97 14.35 9.00
C LEU A 392 -28.66 14.50 7.63
N ASN A 393 -28.79 13.40 6.89
CA ASN A 393 -29.32 13.38 5.53
C ASN A 393 -29.71 11.96 5.12
N GLU A 394 -30.35 11.83 3.96
CA GLU A 394 -30.81 10.56 3.39
C GLU A 394 -29.70 9.51 3.24
N ARG A 395 -28.45 9.94 2.99
CA ARG A 395 -27.30 9.01 2.95
C ARG A 395 -27.03 8.41 4.32
N GLY A 396 -27.08 9.22 5.38
CA GLY A 396 -26.98 8.77 6.76
C GLY A 396 -28.07 7.75 7.09
N LEU A 397 -29.29 8.00 6.61
CA LEU A 397 -30.43 7.11 6.77
C LEU A 397 -30.21 5.74 6.11
N LYS A 398 -29.78 5.73 4.84
CA LYS A 398 -29.45 4.48 4.10
C LYS A 398 -28.36 3.67 4.80
N LEU A 399 -27.32 4.33 5.31
CA LEU A 399 -26.26 3.66 6.07
C LEU A 399 -26.75 3.09 7.40
N HIS A 400 -27.65 3.79 8.09
CA HIS A 400 -28.26 3.28 9.31
C HIS A 400 -29.10 2.03 9.04
N ARG A 401 -30.02 2.07 8.06
CA ARG A 401 -30.85 0.92 7.66
C ARG A 401 -30.01 -0.29 7.27
N LYS A 402 -28.91 -0.08 6.54
CA LYS A 402 -27.98 -1.14 6.16
C LYS A 402 -27.28 -1.78 7.36
N ARG A 403 -27.02 -1.03 8.43
CA ARG A 403 -26.34 -1.52 9.64
C ARG A 403 -27.28 -2.21 10.62
N HIS A 404 -28.55 -1.83 10.59
CA HIS A 404 -29.57 -2.32 11.50
C HIS A 404 -30.78 -2.87 10.74
N PRO A 405 -30.60 -3.88 9.86
CA PRO A 405 -31.70 -4.45 9.11
C PRO A 405 -32.81 -5.01 10.01
N GLU A 406 -32.46 -5.48 11.22
CA GLU A 406 -33.39 -5.99 12.23
C GLU A 406 -34.43 -4.97 12.68
N LEU A 407 -34.12 -3.66 12.61
CA LEU A 407 -35.04 -2.60 12.99
C LEU A 407 -36.02 -2.22 11.87
N HIS A 408 -35.86 -2.82 10.68
CA HIS A 408 -36.63 -2.49 9.47
C HIS A 408 -37.22 -3.73 8.78
N ALA A 409 -37.13 -4.91 9.40
CA ALA A 409 -37.57 -6.16 8.81
C ALA A 409 -39.10 -6.23 8.60
N GLU A 410 -39.89 -5.44 9.34
CA GLU A 410 -41.36 -5.44 9.26
C GLU A 410 -41.93 -4.48 8.21
N GLU A 411 -41.11 -3.64 7.55
CA GLU A 411 -41.58 -2.71 6.51
C GLU A 411 -41.68 -3.36 5.11
N GLY A 412 -41.22 -4.60 4.96
CA GLY A 412 -41.28 -5.34 3.69
C GLY A 412 -42.38 -6.38 3.72
N ASP A 413 -43.63 -5.98 3.45
CA ASP A 413 -44.69 -6.86 2.88
C ASP A 413 -46.04 -6.15 2.61
N SER A 414 -46.08 -4.82 2.57
CA SER A 414 -47.25 -4.07 2.08
C SER A 414 -46.96 -3.47 0.70
N VAL A 415 -47.11 -4.32 -0.33
CA VAL A 415 -47.29 -3.89 -1.74
C VAL A 415 -48.77 -3.79 -2.04
#